data_AF-A0A7V9WTB8-F1
#
_entry.id   AF-A0A7V9WTB8-F1
#
_cell.length_a   1.000
_cell.length_b   1.000
_cell.length_c   1.000
_cell.angle_alpha   90.00
_cell.angle_beta   90.00
_cell.angle_gamma   90.00
#
_symmetry.space_group_name_H-M   'P 1'
#
loop_
_entity.id
_entity.type
_entity.pdbx_description
1 polymer ?
#
loop_
_entity_poly.entity_id
_entity_poly.type
_entity_poly.pdbx_seq_one_letter_code
_entity_poly.pdbx_strand_id
1 'polypeptide(L)'
;MATKLGSEFLKEFDHYERPILFGRTKRQVLFTTGLVLASGISIGLYFLKFPDLVTFIILMVLLFPIFMYGTKKDIEIKERYRFKLTKQTRSYLTDHPSSMAKLTKNDFTRKKGANPFETKQS
;
A
#
# COMPACT_ATOMS: atom_id res chain seq x y z
N MET A 1 16.28 -15.56 25.06
CA MET A 1 15.14 -15.03 24.29
C MET A 1 15.64 -13.82 23.50
N ALA A 2 15.81 -13.97 22.18
CA ALA A 2 16.32 -12.90 21.33
C ALA A 2 15.15 -12.06 20.82
N THR A 3 15.02 -10.84 21.33
CA THR A 3 13.97 -9.90 20.93
C THR A 3 14.27 -9.39 19.52
N LYS A 4 13.42 -9.74 18.55
CA LYS A 4 13.56 -9.35 17.13
C LYS A 4 13.16 -7.88 16.89
N LEU A 5 13.89 -6.94 17.48
CA LEU A 5 13.65 -5.49 17.32
C LEU A 5 13.74 -5.00 15.85
N GLY A 6 14.40 -5.76 14.97
CA GLY A 6 14.58 -5.39 13.55
C GLY A 6 13.57 -6.00 12.58
N SER A 7 12.80 -7.03 12.95
CA SER A 7 11.85 -7.67 12.02
C SER A 7 10.44 -7.09 12.08
N GLU A 8 10.16 -6.17 13.00
CA GLU A 8 8.86 -5.50 13.10
C GLU A 8 8.67 -4.40 12.04
N PHE A 9 9.74 -3.98 11.34
CA PHE A 9 9.65 -3.03 10.22
C PHE A 9 9.04 -3.63 8.95
N LEU A 10 9.12 -4.95 8.80
CA LEU A 10 8.38 -5.71 7.80
C LEU A 10 7.13 -6.30 8.46
N LYS A 11 6.33 -5.47 9.14
CA LYS A 11 5.00 -5.88 9.54
C LYS A 11 4.26 -6.20 8.24
N GLU A 12 4.09 -7.49 7.96
CA GLU A 12 3.20 -7.94 6.89
C GLU A 12 1.90 -7.18 7.07
N PHE A 13 1.50 -6.45 6.03
CA PHE A 13 0.27 -5.68 6.06
C PHE A 13 -0.86 -6.67 6.28
N ASP A 14 -1.26 -6.81 7.54
CA ASP A 14 -2.28 -7.73 7.96
C ASP A 14 -3.61 -7.17 7.45
N HIS A 15 -3.88 -7.45 6.19
CA HIS A 15 -5.10 -7.12 5.49
C HIS A 15 -6.20 -8.08 5.97
N TYR A 16 -6.60 -7.88 7.23
CA TYR A 16 -7.69 -8.59 7.86
C TYR A 16 -9.03 -8.13 7.24
N GLU A 17 -9.33 -8.68 6.07
CA GLU A 17 -10.66 -8.57 5.49
C GLU A 17 -11.62 -9.35 6.39
N ARG A 18 -12.47 -8.62 7.12
CA ARG A 18 -13.48 -9.25 7.99
C ARG A 18 -14.34 -10.20 7.14
N PRO A 19 -14.49 -11.47 7.55
CA PRO A 19 -15.39 -12.39 6.88
C PRO A 19 -16.83 -11.90 7.04
N ILE A 20 -17.65 -12.03 6.00
CA ILE A 20 -19.04 -11.54 6.01
C ILE A 20 -20.03 -12.68 5.89
N LEU A 21 -19.81 -13.60 4.97
CA LEU A 21 -20.75 -14.69 4.65
C LEU A 21 -19.98 -16.00 4.57
N PHE A 22 -20.38 -16.98 5.39
CA PHE A 22 -19.79 -18.33 5.42
C PHE A 22 -18.26 -18.35 5.56
N GLY A 23 -17.68 -17.41 6.32
CA GLY A 23 -16.22 -17.30 6.47
C GLY A 23 -15.49 -16.74 5.24
N ARG A 24 -16.21 -16.33 4.19
CA ARG A 24 -15.63 -15.68 3.00
C ARG A 24 -15.59 -14.17 3.14
N THR A 25 -14.57 -13.57 2.52
CA THR A 25 -14.46 -12.10 2.46
C THR A 25 -15.43 -11.53 1.42
N LYS A 26 -15.80 -10.26 1.60
CA LYS A 26 -16.68 -9.49 0.68
C LYS A 26 -16.26 -9.63 -0.79
N ARG A 27 -14.95 -9.69 -1.01
CA ARG A 27 -14.32 -9.75 -2.33
C ARG A 27 -14.45 -11.11 -2.96
N GLN A 28 -14.25 -12.17 -2.17
CA GLN A 28 -14.49 -13.54 -2.62
C GLN A 28 -15.95 -13.73 -3.00
N VAL A 29 -16.88 -13.20 -2.20
CA VAL A 29 -18.32 -13.24 -2.52
C VAL A 29 -18.59 -12.52 -3.83
N LEU A 30 -18.13 -11.27 -3.98
CA LEU A 30 -18.32 -10.49 -5.21
C LEU A 30 -17.71 -11.19 -6.44
N PHE A 31 -16.52 -11.77 -6.29
CA PHE A 31 -15.86 -12.52 -7.36
C PHE A 31 -16.68 -13.73 -7.78
N THR A 32 -17.15 -14.54 -6.82
CA THR A 32 -17.97 -15.71 -7.13
C THR A 32 -19.32 -15.34 -7.74
N THR A 33 -19.99 -14.32 -7.23
CA THR A 33 -21.26 -13.84 -7.79
C THR A 33 -21.05 -13.32 -9.21
N GLY A 34 -20.00 -12.54 -9.43
CA GLY A 34 -19.63 -12.03 -10.74
C GLY A 34 -19.34 -13.14 -11.75
N LEU A 35 -18.66 -14.21 -11.33
CA LEU A 35 -18.37 -15.36 -12.19
C LEU A 35 -19.66 -16.12 -12.55
N VAL A 36 -20.55 -16.36 -11.58
CA VAL A 36 -21.85 -17.01 -11.83
C VAL A 36 -22.70 -16.20 -12.81
N LEU A 37 -22.75 -14.87 -12.63
CA LEU A 37 -23.46 -13.98 -13.55
C LEU A 37 -22.85 -14.01 -14.96
N ALA A 38 -21.52 -13.95 -15.08
CA ALA A 38 -20.83 -14.01 -16.37
C ALA A 38 -21.10 -15.33 -17.10
N SER A 39 -21.09 -16.45 -16.38
CA SER A 39 -21.47 -17.76 -16.94
C SER A 39 -22.93 -17.77 -17.41
N GLY A 40 -23.85 -17.20 -16.63
CA GLY A 40 -25.25 -17.06 -17.03
C GLY A 40 -25.43 -16.22 -18.31
N ILE A 41 -24.73 -15.09 -18.40
CA ILE A 41 -24.73 -14.24 -19.60
C ILE A 41 -24.16 -14.99 -20.81
N SER A 42 -23.06 -15.71 -20.63
CA SER A 42 -22.42 -16.50 -21.69
C SER A 42 -23.38 -17.56 -22.24
N ILE A 43 -24.07 -18.29 -21.36
CA ILE A 43 -25.08 -19.29 -21.74
C ILE A 43 -26.24 -18.60 -22.49
N GLY A 44 -26.74 -17.47 -21.98
CA GLY A 44 -27.81 -16.71 -22.64
C GLY A 44 -27.43 -16.23 -24.05
N LEU A 45 -26.22 -15.71 -24.22
CA LEU A 45 -25.69 -15.27 -25.52
C LEU A 45 -25.52 -16.44 -26.50
N TYR A 46 -25.13 -17.62 -25.98
CA TYR A 46 -25.03 -18.83 -26.79
C TYR A 46 -26.39 -19.24 -27.37
N PHE A 47 -27.46 -19.22 -26.56
CA PHE A 47 -28.82 -19.52 -27.03
C PHE A 47 -29.32 -18.50 -28.06
N LEU A 48 -28.91 -17.25 -27.96
CA LEU A 48 -29.22 -16.19 -28.92
C LEU A 48 -28.39 -16.27 -30.21
N LYS A 49 -27.49 -17.26 -30.33
CA LYS A 49 -26.53 -17.43 -31.44
C LYS A 49 -25.74 -16.16 -31.74
N PHE A 50 -25.33 -15.44 -30.69
CA PHE A 50 -24.43 -14.30 -30.85
C PHE A 50 -23.08 -14.75 -31.40
N PRO A 51 -22.40 -13.90 -32.21
CA PRO A 51 -21.07 -14.21 -32.69
C PRO A 51 -20.06 -14.30 -31.54
N ASP A 52 -19.28 -15.39 -31.51
CA ASP A 52 -18.38 -15.73 -30.41
C ASP A 52 -17.41 -14.60 -30.05
N LEU A 53 -16.86 -13.92 -31.05
CA LEU A 53 -15.91 -12.82 -30.85
C LEU A 53 -16.52 -11.65 -30.05
N VAL A 54 -17.79 -11.32 -30.30
CA VAL A 54 -18.51 -10.27 -29.57
C VAL A 54 -18.80 -10.73 -28.14
N THR A 55 -19.23 -11.98 -27.96
CA THR A 55 -19.48 -12.53 -26.62
C THR A 55 -18.21 -12.50 -25.76
N PHE A 56 -17.06 -12.83 -26.33
CA PHE A 56 -15.78 -12.81 -25.64
C PHE A 56 -15.41 -11.40 -25.18
N ILE A 57 -15.56 -10.39 -26.04
CA ILE A 57 -15.29 -8.99 -25.70
C ILE A 57 -16.17 -8.54 -24.53
N ILE A 58 -17.47 -8.85 -24.58
CA ILE A 58 -18.44 -8.51 -23.51
C ILE A 58 -18.00 -9.15 -22.19
N LEU A 59 -17.67 -10.45 -22.21
CA LEU A 59 -17.24 -11.17 -21.03
C LEU A 59 -15.91 -10.62 -20.49
N MET A 60 -14.97 -10.24 -21.35
CA MET A 60 -13.69 -9.65 -20.94
C MET A 60 -13.90 -8.33 -20.21
N VAL A 61 -14.71 -7.42 -20.77
CA VAL A 61 -15.01 -6.12 -20.16
C VAL A 61 -15.70 -6.29 -18.81
N LEU A 62 -16.58 -7.29 -18.69
CA LEU A 62 -17.29 -7.59 -17.44
C LEU A 62 -16.38 -8.24 -16.38
N LEU A 63 -15.60 -9.26 -16.76
CA LEU A 63 -14.78 -10.05 -15.84
C LEU A 63 -13.51 -9.33 -15.40
N PHE A 64 -12.94 -8.46 -16.24
CA PHE A 64 -11.69 -7.76 -15.94
C PHE A 64 -11.73 -6.97 -14.61
N PRO A 65 -12.69 -6.07 -14.35
CA PRO A 65 -12.75 -5.35 -13.07
C PRO A 65 -13.02 -6.28 -11.88
N ILE A 66 -13.84 -7.33 -12.08
CA ILE A 66 -14.17 -8.32 -11.04
C ILE A 66 -12.93 -9.12 -10.65
N PHE A 67 -12.11 -9.51 -11.62
CA PHE A 67 -10.87 -10.25 -11.42
C PHE A 67 -9.79 -9.38 -10.74
N MET A 68 -9.63 -8.14 -11.20
CA MET A 68 -8.73 -7.16 -10.58
C MET A 68 -9.09 -6.92 -9.11
N TYR A 69 -10.37 -6.74 -8.82
CA TYR A 69 -10.84 -6.53 -7.46
C TYR A 69 -10.83 -7.80 -6.61
N GLY A 70 -11.10 -8.98 -7.18
CA GLY A 70 -11.15 -10.25 -6.45
C GLY A 70 -9.77 -10.76 -6.00
N THR A 71 -8.73 -10.51 -6.79
CA THR A 71 -7.38 -11.06 -6.56
C THR A 71 -6.49 -10.23 -5.63
N LYS A 72 -7.03 -9.17 -5.02
CA LYS A 72 -6.29 -8.21 -4.17
C LYS A 72 -5.11 -7.48 -4.84
N LYS A 73 -4.93 -7.62 -6.15
CA LYS A 73 -3.86 -6.96 -6.90
C LYS A 73 -4.00 -5.44 -6.90
N ASP A 74 -5.21 -4.92 -6.79
CA ASP A 74 -5.49 -3.50 -6.61
C ASP A 74 -4.78 -2.88 -5.40
N ILE A 75 -4.70 -3.58 -4.27
CA ILE A 75 -4.04 -3.06 -3.07
C ILE A 75 -2.52 -3.06 -3.26
N GLU A 76 -1.98 -4.17 -3.76
CA GLU A 76 -0.55 -4.28 -4.06
C GLU A 76 -0.10 -3.22 -5.07
N ILE A 77 -0.90 -2.99 -6.12
CA ILE A 77 -0.66 -1.95 -7.12
C ILE A 77 -0.73 -0.57 -6.48
N LYS A 78 -1.77 -0.28 -5.69
CA LYS A 78 -1.95 1.01 -5.02
C LYS A 78 -0.79 1.32 -4.06
N GLU A 79 -0.31 0.33 -3.32
CA GLU A 79 0.84 0.47 -2.44
C GLU A 79 2.13 0.67 -3.22
N ARG A 80 2.37 -0.07 -4.31
CA ARG A 80 3.51 0.18 -5.20
C ARG A 80 3.50 1.59 -5.77
N TYR A 81 2.34 2.09 -6.19
CA TYR A 81 2.20 3.47 -6.67
C TYR A 81 2.43 4.48 -5.55
N ARG A 82 1.81 4.28 -4.37
CA ARG A 82 2.03 5.15 -3.20
C ARG A 82 3.50 5.17 -2.81
N PHE A 83 4.17 4.02 -2.73
CA PHE A 83 5.59 3.94 -2.42
C PHE A 83 6.45 4.66 -3.46
N LYS A 84 6.17 4.48 -4.76
CA LYS A 84 6.89 5.18 -5.84
C LYS A 84 6.71 6.70 -5.76
N LEU A 85 5.49 7.17 -5.53
CA LEU A 85 5.16 8.60 -5.47
C LEU A 85 5.61 9.27 -4.18
N THR A 86 5.63 8.54 -3.06
CA THR A 86 6.02 9.03 -1.73
C THR A 86 7.50 8.77 -1.41
N LYS A 87 8.32 8.34 -2.39
CA LYS A 87 9.79 8.38 -2.26
C LYS A 87 10.25 9.83 -2.12
N GLN A 88 10.20 10.35 -0.90
CA GLN A 88 10.90 11.57 -0.52
C GLN A 88 12.36 11.19 -0.31
N THR A 89 13.25 11.66 -1.18
CA THR A 89 14.69 11.67 -0.90
C THR A 89 14.91 12.62 0.27
N ARG A 90 14.91 12.10 1.50
CA ARG A 90 15.38 12.88 2.64
C ARG A 90 16.88 13.05 2.44
N SER A 91 17.32 14.28 2.21
CA SER A 91 18.73 14.63 2.30
C SER A 91 19.14 14.44 3.76
N TYR A 92 19.80 13.33 4.07
CA TYR A 92 20.42 13.18 5.37
C TYR A 92 21.70 14.02 5.38
N LEU A 93 22.06 14.56 6.54
CA LEU A 93 23.32 15.32 6.72
C LEU A 93 24.56 14.52 6.29
N THR A 94 24.44 13.21 6.16
CA THR A 94 25.46 12.27 5.66
C THR A 94 25.58 12.22 4.13
N ASP A 95 24.60 12.72 3.38
CA ASP A 95 24.59 12.69 1.89
C ASP A 95 25.26 13.92 1.26
N HIS A 96 25.77 14.85 2.09
CA HIS A 96 26.55 15.98 1.60
C HIS A 96 28.01 15.55 1.42
N PRO A 97 28.59 15.68 0.20
CA PRO A 97 29.99 15.37 -0.03
C PRO A 97 30.84 16.38 0.73
N SER A 98 31.33 15.99 1.91
CA SER A 98 32.62 16.37 2.54
C SER A 98 33.16 17.80 2.32
N SER A 99 32.30 18.80 2.17
CA SER A 99 32.68 20.17 1.80
C SER A 99 31.84 21.27 2.47
N MET A 100 30.74 20.92 3.13
CA MET A 100 29.96 21.86 3.95
C MET A 100 29.99 21.40 5.41
N ALA A 101 30.65 22.22 6.24
CA ALA A 101 30.88 22.06 7.68
C ALA A 101 31.83 20.92 8.08
N LYS A 102 33.13 21.26 8.22
CA LYS A 102 33.97 20.61 9.24
C LYS A 102 33.31 20.91 10.60
N LEU A 103 32.33 20.10 11.02
CA LEU A 103 31.85 20.14 12.40
C LEU A 103 33.05 19.88 13.29
N THR A 104 33.53 20.94 13.92
CA THR A 104 34.65 20.84 14.85
C THR A 104 34.08 20.41 16.19
N LYS A 105 34.84 19.64 16.98
CA LYS A 105 34.40 19.09 18.28
C LYS A 105 33.75 20.14 19.22
N ASN A 106 34.06 21.41 19.01
CA ASN A 106 33.58 22.57 19.76
C ASN A 106 32.16 23.02 19.40
N ASP A 107 31.59 22.58 18.27
CA ASP A 107 30.20 22.90 17.91
C ASP A 107 29.17 22.10 18.73
N PHE A 108 29.62 21.04 19.39
CA PHE A 108 28.82 20.20 20.28
C PHE A 108 28.99 20.53 21.77
N THR A 109 29.87 21.48 22.11
CA THR A 109 30.06 21.88 23.51
C THR A 109 29.14 23.04 23.87
N ARG A 110 28.32 22.83 24.90
CA ARG A 110 27.43 23.86 25.45
C ARG A 110 28.27 25.01 25.99
N LYS A 111 28.06 26.25 25.54
CA LYS A 111 28.72 27.42 26.15
C LYS A 111 28.37 27.48 27.64
N LYS A 112 29.38 27.33 28.49
CA LYS A 112 29.24 27.34 29.94
C LYS A 112 28.88 28.77 30.38
N GLY A 113 27.63 29.01 30.79
CA GLY A 113 27.18 30.31 31.30
C GLY A 113 25.69 30.64 31.11
N ALA A 114 24.95 29.93 30.25
CA ALA A 114 23.51 30.19 30.10
C ALA A 114 22.69 29.32 31.07
N ASN A 115 22.53 29.81 32.31
CA ASN A 115 21.57 29.28 33.27
C ASN A 115 20.18 29.87 32.94
N PRO A 116 19.14 29.06 32.71
CA PRO A 116 17.81 29.55 32.37
C PRO A 116 16.97 30.05 33.57
N PHE A 117 17.57 30.22 34.77
CA PHE A 117 16.84 30.54 36.01
C PHE A 117 17.27 31.84 36.71
N GLU A 118 17.84 32.80 35.98
CA GLU A 118 17.97 34.18 36.49
C GLU A 118 16.93 35.07 35.83
N THR A 119 15.66 34.88 36.20
CA THR A 119 14.68 35.95 36.13
C THR A 119 15.05 37.00 37.18
N LYS A 120 15.40 38.19 36.69
CA LYS A 120 15.57 39.42 37.47
C LYS A 120 14.53 39.51 38.59
N GLN A 121 14.99 39.62 39.82
CA GLN A 121 14.25 40.28 40.89
C GLN A 121 15.06 41.49 41.35
N SER A 122 14.34 42.60 41.48
CA SER A 122 14.72 43.97 41.85
C SER A 122 15.27 44.88 40.75
#